data_AF-A0A377TMB6-F1
#
_entry.id   AF-A0A377TMB6-F1
#
_cell.length_a   1.000
_cell.length_b   1.000
_cell.length_c   1.000
_cell.angle_alpha   90.00
_cell.angle_beta   90.00
_cell.angle_gamma   90.00
#
_symmetry.space_group_name_H-M   'P 1'
#
loop_
_entity.id
_entity.type
_entity.pdbx_description
1 polymer ?
#
loop_
_entity_poly.entity_id
_entity_poly.type
_entity_poly.pdbx_seq_one_letter_code
_entity_poly.pdbx_strand_id
1 'polypeptide(L)'
;MPIAEVSSKKVPLISYVQAGALAEKNPIEAFDGSFEYILTDNEVSDFTFALRIEGDSMEPDFKAGDVIIVDPEVEPTPGEFVVAKNGGAQATFKKYRPTYTDHLGCQHFELVPLNDDYPIISSDHQPLTIIGVMIEHRIYRRKR
;
A
#
# COMPACT_ATOMS: atom_id res chain seq x y z
N MET A 1 -34.47 0.05 13.89
CA MET A 1 -33.34 -0.28 12.98
C MET A 1 -32.28 -0.93 13.87
N PRO A 2 -31.81 -2.15 13.59
CA PRO A 2 -30.71 -2.70 14.36
C PRO A 2 -29.45 -1.89 14.03
N ILE A 3 -28.72 -1.51 15.07
CA ILE A 3 -27.40 -0.89 14.98
C ILE A 3 -26.50 -2.03 14.49
N ALA A 4 -25.92 -1.91 13.28
CA ALA A 4 -24.99 -2.91 12.77
C ALA A 4 -23.87 -3.10 13.82
N GLU A 5 -23.55 -4.35 14.15
CA GLU A 5 -22.40 -4.67 14.98
C GLU A 5 -21.16 -4.05 14.34
N VAL A 6 -20.57 -3.06 14.99
CA VAL A 6 -19.32 -2.45 14.53
C VAL A 6 -18.20 -3.45 14.83
N SER A 7 -17.94 -4.35 13.89
CA SER A 7 -16.80 -5.26 13.93
C SER A 7 -15.52 -4.48 13.61
N SER A 8 -14.94 -3.86 14.65
CA SER A 8 -13.65 -3.19 14.51
C SER A 8 -12.52 -4.22 14.34
N LYS A 9 -11.90 -4.26 13.16
CA LYS A 9 -10.71 -5.08 12.91
C LYS A 9 -9.45 -4.31 13.31
N LYS A 10 -8.50 -5.02 13.92
CA LYS A 10 -7.19 -4.48 14.29
C LYS A 10 -6.22 -4.71 13.14
N VAL A 11 -5.71 -3.63 12.58
CA VAL A 11 -4.76 -3.63 11.48
C VAL A 11 -3.39 -3.20 12.01
N PRO A 12 -2.31 -3.99 11.83
CA PRO A 12 -0.97 -3.60 12.28
C PRO A 12 -0.44 -2.43 11.44
N LEU A 13 0.10 -1.41 12.08
CA LEU A 13 0.86 -0.34 11.43
C LEU A 13 2.32 -0.80 11.28
N ILE A 14 2.77 -0.92 10.04
CA ILE A 14 4.10 -1.42 9.69
C ILE A 14 4.91 -0.35 8.93
N SER A 15 6.23 -0.49 8.97
CA SER A 15 7.17 0.34 8.19
C SER A 15 7.28 -0.11 6.72
N TYR A 16 7.81 0.75 5.85
CA TYR A 16 8.12 0.40 4.45
C TYR A 16 9.10 -0.78 4.32
N VAL A 17 9.99 -0.97 5.29
CA VAL A 17 10.93 -2.11 5.32
C VAL A 17 10.16 -3.41 5.60
N GLN A 18 9.27 -3.39 6.60
CA GLN A 18 8.42 -4.53 6.93
C GLN A 18 7.46 -4.86 5.79
N ALA A 19 6.85 -3.84 5.16
CA ALA A 19 6.02 -4.03 3.97
C ALA A 19 6.82 -4.66 2.81
N GLY A 20 8.07 -4.25 2.60
CA GLY A 20 8.97 -4.86 1.61
C GLY A 20 9.29 -6.33 1.88
N ALA A 21 9.32 -6.74 3.15
CA ALA A 21 9.47 -8.15 3.52
C ALA A 21 8.19 -8.98 3.27
N LEU A 22 7.00 -8.36 3.36
CA LEU A 22 5.72 -9.05 3.12
C LEU A 22 5.50 -9.46 1.66
N ALA A 23 6.20 -8.85 0.71
CA ALA A 23 6.15 -9.26 -0.70
C ALA A 23 6.51 -10.75 -0.91
N GLU A 24 7.21 -11.37 0.06
CA GLU A 24 7.65 -12.77 0.01
C GLU A 24 6.66 -13.75 0.70
N LYS A 25 5.41 -13.32 0.94
CA LYS A 25 4.30 -14.13 1.46
C LYS A 25 4.56 -14.80 2.81
N ASN A 26 5.16 -14.07 3.75
CA ASN A 26 5.07 -14.45 5.15
C ASN A 26 3.84 -13.77 5.76
N PRO A 27 3.01 -14.46 6.57
CA PRO A 27 2.10 -13.77 7.47
C PRO A 27 2.88 -12.70 8.22
N ILE A 28 2.21 -11.62 8.65
CA ILE A 28 2.78 -10.66 9.60
C ILE A 28 2.93 -11.41 10.94
N GLU A 29 3.84 -12.38 11.01
CA GLU A 29 4.30 -12.95 12.25
C GLU A 29 4.89 -11.80 13.03
N ALA A 30 4.41 -11.65 14.26
CA ALA A 30 4.74 -10.55 15.13
C ALA A 30 6.28 -10.46 15.33
N PHE A 31 6.96 -9.78 14.43
CA PHE A 31 8.32 -9.33 14.62
C PHE A 31 8.27 -8.31 15.77
N ASP A 32 8.67 -8.78 16.95
CA ASP A 32 8.96 -8.06 18.19
C ASP A 32 7.85 -7.60 19.14
N GLY A 33 6.57 -7.71 18.80
CA GLY A 33 5.49 -7.48 19.77
C GLY A 33 5.25 -6.01 20.16
N SER A 34 5.69 -5.03 19.36
CA SER A 34 5.41 -3.60 19.56
C SER A 34 4.66 -2.92 18.41
N PHE A 35 3.89 -3.66 17.61
CA PHE A 35 3.09 -3.02 16.54
C PHE A 35 2.07 -2.04 17.13
N GLU A 36 2.10 -0.79 16.68
CA GLU A 36 0.95 0.11 16.79
C GLU A 36 -0.19 -0.51 15.95
N TYR A 37 -1.39 -0.56 16.50
CA TYR A 37 -2.56 -1.07 15.77
C TYR A 37 -3.54 0.06 15.50
N ILE A 38 -4.16 -0.02 14.32
CA ILE A 38 -5.19 0.88 13.89
C ILE A 38 -6.51 0.10 13.81
N LEU A 39 -7.57 0.68 14.36
CA LEU A 39 -8.91 0.10 14.25
C LEU A 39 -9.55 0.58 12.96
N THR A 40 -10.04 -0.34 12.13
CA THR A 40 -10.91 -0.05 10.99
C THR A 40 -12.24 -0.76 11.15
N ASP A 41 -13.30 -0.09 10.71
CA ASP A 41 -14.66 -0.64 10.68
C ASP A 41 -14.96 -1.31 9.33
N ASN A 42 -13.98 -1.32 8.42
CA ASN A 42 -14.09 -1.98 7.13
C ASN A 42 -13.90 -3.50 7.26
N GLU A 43 -14.64 -4.25 6.45
CA GLU A 43 -14.38 -5.67 6.23
C GLU A 43 -13.09 -5.82 5.40
N VAL A 44 -11.97 -5.97 6.10
CA VAL A 44 -10.64 -6.10 5.49
C VAL A 44 -10.10 -7.52 5.60
N SER A 45 -9.18 -7.94 4.74
CA SER A 45 -8.53 -9.25 4.85
C SER A 45 -7.71 -9.39 6.14
N ASP A 46 -7.42 -10.64 6.53
CA ASP A 46 -6.54 -10.92 7.68
C ASP A 46 -5.06 -10.53 7.42
N PHE A 47 -4.71 -10.24 6.17
CA PHE A 47 -3.38 -9.80 5.74
C PHE A 47 -3.27 -8.27 5.60
N THR A 48 -4.37 -7.55 5.86
CA THR A 48 -4.40 -6.10 5.76
C THR A 48 -3.44 -5.46 6.76
N PHE A 49 -2.71 -4.44 6.32
CA PHE A 49 -1.80 -3.66 7.15
C PHE A 49 -1.97 -2.17 6.90
N ALA A 50 -1.57 -1.37 7.88
CA ALA A 50 -1.51 0.06 7.77
C ALA A 50 -0.07 0.51 7.54
N LEU A 51 0.11 1.62 6.84
CA LEU A 51 1.42 2.18 6.55
C LEU A 51 1.37 3.70 6.68
N ARG A 52 2.38 4.30 7.33
CA ARG A 52 2.52 5.75 7.42
C ARG A 52 3.29 6.25 6.21
N ILE A 53 2.72 7.20 5.47
CA ILE A 53 3.35 7.78 4.28
C ILE A 53 4.62 8.53 4.69
N GLU A 54 5.70 8.24 3.96
CA GLU A 54 7.00 8.90 4.10
C GLU A 54 7.39 9.55 2.75
N GLY A 55 8.06 10.70 2.84
CA GLY A 55 8.44 11.49 1.67
C GLY A 55 7.25 12.24 1.03
N ASP A 56 7.51 12.81 -0.14
CA ASP A 56 6.63 13.74 -0.88
C ASP A 56 6.34 13.30 -2.32
N SER A 57 6.77 12.10 -2.71
CA SER A 57 6.56 11.56 -4.08
C SER A 57 5.09 11.40 -4.47
N MET A 58 4.19 11.42 -3.48
CA MET A 58 2.74 11.28 -3.66
C MET A 58 1.98 12.55 -3.26
N GLU A 59 2.70 13.66 -3.04
CA GLU A 59 2.08 14.97 -2.92
C GLU A 59 1.48 15.42 -4.26
N PRO A 60 0.42 16.24 -4.24
CA PRO A 60 -0.17 16.91 -3.07
C PRO A 60 -1.19 16.09 -2.27
N ASP A 61 -1.62 14.94 -2.78
CA ASP A 61 -2.78 14.21 -2.24
C ASP A 61 -2.41 13.36 -1.03
N PHE A 62 -1.22 12.76 -1.03
CA PHE A 62 -0.70 11.96 0.08
C PHE A 62 0.56 12.62 0.61
N LYS A 63 0.47 13.06 1.86
CA LYS A 63 1.53 13.83 2.48
C LYS A 63 2.21 13.01 3.55
N ALA A 64 3.48 13.31 3.81
CA ALA A 64 4.22 12.69 4.90
C ALA A 64 3.42 12.77 6.23
N GLY A 65 3.36 11.64 6.93
CA GLY A 65 2.63 11.48 8.19
C GLY A 65 1.16 11.06 8.05
N ASP A 66 0.58 11.09 6.85
CA ASP A 66 -0.72 10.48 6.61
C ASP A 66 -0.63 8.95 6.77
N VAL A 67 -1.74 8.29 7.10
CA VAL A 67 -1.77 6.84 7.24
C VAL A 67 -2.69 6.23 6.20
N ILE A 68 -2.25 5.16 5.56
CA ILE A 68 -3.04 4.38 4.61
C ILE A 68 -3.27 2.98 5.14
N ILE A 69 -4.38 2.35 4.74
CA ILE A 69 -4.66 0.93 4.96
C ILE A 69 -4.60 0.23 3.62
N VAL A 70 -3.87 -0.89 3.60
CA VAL A 70 -3.51 -1.63 2.39
C VAL A 70 -3.93 -3.07 2.55
N ASP A 71 -4.68 -3.56 1.57
CA ASP A 71 -5.14 -4.94 1.52
C ASP A 71 -4.38 -5.73 0.43
N PRO A 72 -3.60 -6.77 0.80
CA PRO A 72 -2.92 -7.65 -0.14
C PRO A 72 -3.82 -8.55 -0.99
N GLU A 73 -5.06 -8.81 -0.55
CA GLU A 73 -5.98 -9.71 -1.25
C GLU A 73 -6.79 -9.01 -2.36
N VAL A 74 -6.69 -7.68 -2.44
CA VAL A 74 -7.36 -6.88 -3.48
C VAL A 74 -6.47 -6.80 -4.72
N GLU A 75 -7.02 -7.13 -5.88
CA GLU A 75 -6.33 -6.97 -7.16
C GLU A 75 -6.35 -5.49 -7.61
N PRO A 76 -5.20 -4.92 -8.02
CA PRO A 76 -5.14 -3.52 -8.42
C PRO A 76 -5.81 -3.27 -9.77
N THR A 77 -6.63 -2.22 -9.82
CA THR A 77 -7.28 -1.72 -11.03
C THR A 77 -6.63 -0.41 -11.51
N PRO A 78 -6.78 -0.04 -12.81
CA PRO A 78 -6.15 1.15 -13.35
C PRO A 78 -6.48 2.42 -12.55
N GLY A 79 -5.44 3.09 -12.04
CA GLY A 79 -5.57 4.34 -11.32
C GLY A 79 -5.68 4.23 -9.80
N GLU A 80 -5.76 3.01 -9.26
CA GLU A 80 -5.66 2.78 -7.82
C GLU A 80 -4.24 3.02 -7.30
N PHE A 81 -4.13 3.15 -5.98
CA PHE A 81 -2.85 3.34 -5.32
C PHE A 81 -2.41 2.06 -4.64
N VAL A 82 -1.15 1.69 -4.84
CA VAL A 82 -0.61 0.40 -4.43
C VAL A 82 0.68 0.57 -3.65
N VAL A 83 0.91 -0.36 -2.73
CA VAL A 83 2.23 -0.59 -2.16
C VAL A 83 2.90 -1.69 -2.97
N ALA A 84 4.13 -1.45 -3.41
CA ALA A 84 4.89 -2.38 -4.24
C ALA A 84 6.36 -2.45 -3.84
N LYS A 85 7.01 -3.59 -4.07
CA LYS A 85 8.45 -3.79 -3.92
C LYS A 85 9.12 -3.65 -5.27
N ASN A 86 10.25 -2.95 -5.32
CA ASN A 86 10.92 -2.59 -6.57
C ASN A 86 12.32 -3.23 -6.72
N GLY A 87 12.49 -4.46 -6.23
CA GLY A 87 13.75 -5.22 -6.25
C GLY A 87 14.71 -4.91 -5.08
N GLY A 88 14.45 -3.84 -4.32
CA GLY A 88 15.18 -3.50 -3.09
C GLY A 88 14.54 -4.10 -1.83
N ALA A 89 15.07 -3.71 -0.66
CA ALA A 89 14.55 -4.12 0.65
C ALA A 89 13.30 -3.32 1.09
N GLN A 90 13.07 -2.14 0.50
CA GLN A 90 11.99 -1.24 0.90
C GLN A 90 10.82 -1.30 -0.10
N ALA A 91 9.60 -1.20 0.42
CA ALA A 91 8.42 -0.97 -0.40
C ALA A 91 8.32 0.51 -0.84
N THR A 92 7.49 0.78 -1.84
CA THR A 92 7.11 2.13 -2.30
C THR A 92 5.60 2.22 -2.45
N PHE A 93 5.05 3.41 -2.27
CA PHE A 93 3.63 3.72 -2.50
C PHE A 93 3.49 4.59 -3.75
N LYS A 94 2.71 4.13 -4.73
CA LYS A 94 2.57 4.77 -6.06
C LYS A 94 1.19 4.48 -6.67
N LYS A 95 0.81 5.25 -7.69
CA LYS A 95 -0.38 4.96 -8.50
C LYS A 95 -0.09 3.83 -9.49
N TYR A 96 -0.95 2.84 -9.55
CA TYR A 96 -0.87 1.72 -10.48
C TYR A 96 -1.41 2.12 -11.86
N ARG A 97 -0.59 1.93 -12.90
CA ARG A 97 -0.99 2.15 -14.30
C ARG A 97 -0.61 0.93 -15.14
N PRO A 98 -1.58 0.06 -15.51
CA PRO A 98 -1.28 -1.01 -16.45
C PRO A 98 -0.94 -0.41 -17.82
N THR A 99 0.04 -1.01 -18.50
CA THR A 99 0.53 -0.51 -19.79
C THR A 99 0.07 -1.41 -20.92
N TYR A 100 0.60 -2.63 -21.00
CA TYR A 100 0.25 -3.62 -22.02
C TYR A 100 0.38 -5.03 -21.46
N THR A 101 -0.29 -5.98 -22.10
CA THR A 101 -0.06 -7.40 -21.86
C THR A 101 0.81 -7.92 -22.99
N ASP A 102 1.91 -8.59 -22.66
CA ASP A 102 2.78 -9.17 -23.67
C ASP A 102 2.18 -10.44 -24.29
N HIS A 103 2.88 -10.99 -25.29
CA HIS A 103 2.47 -12.20 -26.01
C HIS A 103 2.51 -13.47 -25.15
N LEU A 104 3.12 -13.42 -23.96
CA LEU A 104 3.12 -14.51 -22.98
C LEU A 104 1.96 -14.39 -21.98
N GLY A 105 1.15 -13.34 -22.09
CA GLY A 105 0.03 -13.07 -21.19
C GLY A 105 0.46 -12.38 -19.90
N CYS A 106 1.71 -11.93 -19.78
CA CYS A 106 2.17 -11.18 -18.61
C CYS A 106 1.73 -9.72 -18.73
N GLN A 107 1.05 -9.23 -17.69
CA GLN A 107 0.64 -7.83 -17.61
C GLN A 107 1.80 -6.96 -17.14
N HIS A 108 2.18 -6.00 -17.99
CA HIS A 108 3.13 -4.94 -17.64
C HIS A 108 2.40 -3.74 -17.07
N PHE A 109 3.07 -3.04 -16.17
CA PHE A 109 2.51 -1.90 -15.46
C PHE A 109 3.61 -0.94 -15.01
N GLU A 110 3.16 0.27 -14.69
CA GLU A 110 3.97 1.34 -14.17
C GLU A 110 3.46 1.77 -12.80
N LEU A 111 4.40 2.24 -11.99
CA LEU A 111 4.17 2.87 -10.70
C LEU A 111 4.45 4.36 -10.88
N VAL A 112 3.38 5.14 -10.88
CA VAL A 112 3.39 6.56 -11.22
C VAL A 112 3.33 7.38 -9.92
N PRO A 113 4.31 8.26 -9.65
CA PRO A 113 4.19 9.24 -8.57
C PRO A 113 3.12 10.28 -8.90
N LEU A 114 2.55 10.93 -7.87
CA LEU A 114 1.70 12.11 -8.09
C LEU A 114 2.51 13.40 -8.16
N ASN A 115 3.72 13.37 -7.60
CA ASN A 115 4.68 14.46 -7.70
C ASN A 115 5.54 14.24 -8.96
N ASP A 116 5.42 15.15 -9.93
CA ASP A 116 6.12 15.09 -11.22
C ASP A 116 7.65 15.24 -11.11
N ASP A 117 8.17 15.68 -9.95
CA ASP A 117 9.61 15.73 -9.69
C ASP A 117 10.23 14.33 -9.52
N TYR A 118 9.39 13.29 -9.38
CA TYR A 118 9.81 11.91 -9.19
C TYR A 118 9.62 11.06 -10.46
N PRO A 119 10.53 10.09 -10.72
CA PRO A 119 10.44 9.26 -11.91
C PRO A 119 9.34 8.20 -11.81
N ILE A 120 8.76 7.86 -12.97
CA ILE A 120 7.90 6.69 -13.14
C ILE A 120 8.76 5.43 -13.13
N ILE A 121 8.27 4.38 -12.46
CA ILE A 121 8.96 3.08 -12.39
C ILE A 121 8.16 2.07 -13.21
N SER A 122 8.78 1.42 -14.19
CA SER A 122 8.12 0.42 -15.04
C SER A 122 8.55 -1.01 -14.69
N SER A 123 7.60 -1.95 -14.76
CA SER A 123 7.85 -3.39 -14.65
C SER A 123 8.73 -3.94 -15.77
N ASP A 124 8.84 -3.22 -16.90
CA ASP A 124 9.69 -3.60 -18.04
C ASP A 124 11.19 -3.49 -17.72
N HIS A 125 11.55 -2.55 -16.86
CA HIS A 125 12.95 -2.21 -16.60
C HIS A 125 13.49 -2.85 -15.33
N GLN A 126 12.61 -3.22 -14.40
CA GLN A 126 12.99 -3.80 -13.11
C GLN A 126 11.87 -4.68 -12.55
N PRO A 127 12.20 -5.69 -11.73
CA PRO A 127 11.20 -6.52 -11.09
C PRO A 127 10.34 -5.68 -10.13
N LEU A 128 9.04 -5.67 -10.38
CA LEU A 128 8.04 -5.05 -9.52
C LEU A 128 7.09 -6.11 -8.98
N THR A 129 6.76 -6.02 -7.69
CA THR A 129 5.78 -6.90 -7.06
C THR A 129 4.80 -6.05 -6.29
N ILE A 130 3.52 -6.13 -6.64
CA ILE A 130 2.45 -5.50 -5.87
C ILE A 130 2.31 -6.26 -4.55
N ILE A 131 2.37 -5.52 -3.44
CA ILE A 131 2.16 -6.05 -2.09
C ILE A 131 0.68 -5.94 -1.72
N GLY A 132 0.00 -4.87 -2.12
CA GLY A 132 -1.43 -4.70 -1.90
C GLY A 132 -1.95 -3.35 -2.39
N VAL A 133 -3.27 -3.20 -2.35
CA VAL A 133 -4.01 -2.03 -2.80
C VAL A 133 -4.44 -1.19 -1.60
N MET A 134 -4.29 0.13 -1.69
CA MET A 134 -4.82 1.04 -0.70
C MET A 134 -6.35 1.06 -0.74
N ILE A 135 -6.96 0.69 0.37
CA ILE A 135 -8.42 0.69 0.55
C ILE A 135 -8.91 1.86 1.41
N GLU A 136 -8.03 2.48 2.19
CA GLU A 136 -8.40 3.60 3.08
C GLU A 136 -7.25 4.60 3.23
N HIS A 137 -7.57 5.88 3.28
CA HIS A 137 -6.63 6.98 3.56
C HIS A 137 -7.12 7.79 4.76
N ARG A 138 -6.28 7.85 5.81
CA ARG A 138 -6.53 8.56 7.07
C ARG A 138 -5.66 9.80 7.16
N ILE A 139 -6.31 10.95 7.02
CA ILE A 139 -5.67 12.26 7.17
C ILE A 139 -5.94 12.76 8.58
N TYR A 140 -4.90 12.86 9.39
CA TYR A 140 -4.99 13.46 10.71
C TYR A 140 -4.97 14.99 10.61
N ARG A 141 -5.83 15.65 11.40
CA ARG A 141 -5.90 17.12 11.43
C ARG A 141 -4.55 17.71 11.86
N ARG A 142 -3.91 18.44 10.95
CA ARG A 142 -2.68 19.19 11.23
C ARG A 142 -3.07 20.43 12.04
N LYS A 143 -2.55 20.57 13.26
CA LYS A 143 -2.64 21.84 14.00
C LYS A 143 -1.85 22.88 13.21
N ARG A 144 -2.50 24.00 12.88
CA ARG A 144 -1.87 25.17 12.29
C ARG A 144 -0.99 25.87 13.32
#